data_AF-A0A529K527-F1
#
_entry.id   AF-A0A529K527-F1
#
_cell.length_a   1.000
_cell.length_b   1.000
_cell.length_c   1.000
_cell.angle_alpha   90.00
_cell.angle_beta   90.00
_cell.angle_gamma   90.00
#
_symmetry.space_group_name_H-M   'P 1'
#
loop_
_entity.id
_entity.type
_entity.pdbx_description
1 polymer ?
#
loop_
_entity_poly.entity_id
_entity_poly.type
_entity_poly.pdbx_seq_one_letter_code
_entity_poly.pdbx_strand_id
1 'polypeptide(L)'
;GGTPVRPLRHNGVPYRGINTVLLWMEATERGFLSPYWMTYKQSQELGGQVRKGEKSALVVYANAIERTETNDSGEEIERRIPFMKGYNVFCADQIDGLPEHFYIKASAPEGSERKERIPHVDAFFANLGADIREGGNSAFYRIDADFI
;
A
#
# COMPACT_ATOMS: atom_id res chain seq x y z
N GLY A 1 0.52 19.91 1.95
CA GLY A 1 0.67 18.47 2.19
C GLY A 1 0.77 17.78 0.84
N GLY A 2 1.80 16.95 0.63
CA GLY A 2 1.97 16.23 -0.63
C GLY A 2 0.86 15.20 -0.86
N THR A 3 0.60 14.87 -2.12
CA THR A 3 -0.32 13.79 -2.49
C THR A 3 0.16 12.48 -1.84
N PRO A 4 -0.67 11.78 -1.03
CA PRO A 4 -0.23 10.56 -0.38
C PRO A 4 0.06 9.48 -1.43
N VAL A 5 1.34 9.13 -1.58
CA VAL A 5 1.79 8.04 -2.43
C VAL A 5 1.52 6.73 -1.69
N ARG A 6 1.06 5.69 -2.41
CA ARG A 6 0.89 4.37 -1.79
C ARG A 6 2.25 3.85 -1.32
N PRO A 7 2.34 3.24 -0.13
CA PRO A 7 3.55 2.55 0.29
C PRO A 7 3.91 1.46 -0.71
N LEU A 8 5.19 1.39 -1.08
CA LEU A 8 5.76 0.50 -2.07
C LEU A 8 6.64 -0.53 -1.39
N ARG A 9 6.67 -1.74 -1.92
CA ARG A 9 7.71 -2.73 -1.60
C ARG A 9 9.04 -2.30 -2.23
N HIS A 10 10.15 -2.90 -1.79
CA HIS A 10 11.49 -2.66 -2.37
C HIS A 10 11.56 -2.73 -3.91
N ASN A 11 10.66 -3.46 -4.56
CA ASN A 11 10.60 -3.61 -6.02
C ASN A 11 9.59 -2.69 -6.71
N GLY A 12 9.06 -1.68 -6.01
CA GLY A 12 8.09 -0.72 -6.55
C GLY A 12 6.64 -1.20 -6.61
N VAL A 13 6.36 -2.45 -6.23
CA VAL A 13 4.98 -2.96 -6.19
C VAL A 13 4.24 -2.34 -5.00
N PRO A 14 3.08 -1.69 -5.19
CA PRO A 14 2.32 -1.10 -4.09
C PRO A 14 1.81 -2.14 -3.09
N TYR A 15 1.88 -1.80 -1.80
CA TYR A 15 1.12 -2.49 -0.76
C TYR A 15 -0.39 -2.30 -0.99
N ARG A 16 -1.18 -3.26 -0.50
CA ARG A 16 -2.63 -3.31 -0.67
C ARG A 16 -3.33 -3.53 0.66
N GLY A 17 -4.58 -3.10 0.75
CA GLY A 17 -5.46 -3.35 1.88
C GLY A 17 -4.93 -2.73 3.17
N ILE A 18 -5.01 -3.49 4.27
CA ILE A 18 -4.65 -3.00 5.61
C ILE A 18 -3.19 -2.52 5.70
N ASN A 19 -2.27 -3.14 4.96
CA ASN A 19 -0.87 -2.73 4.94
C ASN A 19 -0.68 -1.31 4.39
N THR A 20 -1.54 -0.86 3.48
CA THR A 20 -1.52 0.53 2.99
C THR A 20 -1.79 1.51 4.13
N VAL A 21 -2.80 1.22 4.95
CA VAL A 21 -3.20 2.08 6.09
C VAL A 21 -2.13 2.06 7.17
N LEU A 22 -1.66 0.88 7.57
CA LEU A 22 -0.64 0.72 8.62
C LEU A 22 0.65 1.49 8.28
N LEU A 23 1.12 1.37 7.04
CA LEU A 23 2.35 2.04 6.63
C LEU A 23 2.17 3.55 6.44
N TRP A 24 0.98 4.03 6.05
CA TRP A 24 0.70 5.47 6.07
C TRP A 24 0.70 6.05 7.48
N MET A 25 0.11 5.34 8.43
CA MET A 25 0.12 5.74 9.84
C MET A 25 1.55 5.83 10.36
N GLU A 26 2.35 4.77 10.15
CA GLU A 26 3.76 4.76 10.57
C GLU A 26 4.57 5.88 9.89
N ALA A 27 4.42 6.06 8.57
CA ALA A 27 5.12 7.13 7.85
C ALA A 27 4.78 8.51 8.41
N THR A 28 3.49 8.75 8.69
CA THR A 28 3.02 10.02 9.21
C THR A 28 3.52 10.27 10.63
N GLU A 29 3.45 9.25 11.50
CA GLU A 29 3.89 9.35 12.90
C GLU A 29 5.40 9.62 13.00
N ARG A 30 6.19 9.03 12.10
CA ARG A 30 7.66 9.14 12.11
C ARG A 30 8.22 10.20 11.18
N GLY A 31 7.39 10.84 10.37
CA GLY A 31 7.81 11.82 9.38
C GLY A 31 8.63 11.22 8.22
N PHE A 32 8.38 9.95 7.87
CA PHE A 32 9.03 9.33 6.71
C PHE A 32 8.48 9.90 5.40
N LEU A 33 9.39 10.21 4.48
CA LEU A 33 9.14 10.74 3.16
C LEU A 33 9.20 9.64 2.09
N SER A 34 10.07 8.63 2.25
CA SER A 34 10.15 7.56 1.28
C SER A 34 8.92 6.64 1.36
N PRO A 35 8.31 6.29 0.21
CA PRO A 35 7.21 5.34 0.16
C PRO A 35 7.74 3.91 0.21
N TYR A 36 9.05 3.67 0.12
CA TYR A 36 9.60 2.33 0.00
C TYR A 36 9.80 1.68 1.37
N TRP A 37 9.29 0.46 1.49
CA TRP A 37 9.39 -0.38 2.68
C TRP A 37 9.96 -1.75 2.30
N MET A 38 10.86 -2.24 3.15
CA MET A 38 11.56 -3.50 2.90
C MET A 38 11.95 -4.20 4.18
N THR A 39 12.09 -5.52 4.14
CA THR A 39 12.62 -6.27 5.27
C THR A 39 14.10 -5.97 5.49
N TYR A 40 14.62 -6.25 6.70
CA TYR A 40 16.05 -6.14 6.98
C TYR A 40 16.91 -6.96 6.00
N LYS A 41 16.45 -8.15 5.61
CA LYS A 41 17.22 -8.96 4.66
C LYS A 41 17.30 -8.31 3.28
N GLN A 42 16.18 -7.76 2.80
CA GLN A 42 16.13 -7.06 1.52
C GLN A 42 16.99 -5.79 1.51
N SER A 43 17.04 -5.05 2.62
CA SER A 43 17.92 -3.88 2.69
C SER A 43 19.39 -4.28 2.55
N GLN A 44 19.82 -5.35 3.21
CA GLN A 44 21.18 -5.88 3.09
C GLN A 44 21.50 -6.39 1.68
N GLU A 45 20.56 -7.08 1.03
CA GLU A 45 20.70 -7.55 -0.36
C GLU A 45 20.87 -6.37 -1.35
N LEU A 46 20.33 -5.19 -1.01
CA LEU A 46 20.49 -3.94 -1.76
C LEU A 46 21.72 -3.13 -1.35
N GLY A 47 22.58 -3.66 -0.46
CA GLY A 47 23.77 -2.97 0.05
C GLY A 47 23.49 -1.95 1.16
N GLY A 48 22.23 -1.85 1.62
CA GLY A 48 21.81 -0.90 2.64
C GLY A 48 21.85 -1.48 4.06
N GLN A 49 22.07 -0.61 5.04
CA GLN A 49 22.11 -0.94 6.46
C GLN A 49 21.04 -0.16 7.22
N VAL A 50 20.11 -0.87 7.87
CA VAL A 50 19.17 -0.24 8.81
C VAL A 50 19.99 0.39 9.94
N ARG A 51 19.77 1.68 10.22
CA ARG A 51 20.51 2.37 11.28
C ARG A 51 20.24 1.76 12.65
N LYS A 52 21.26 1.77 13.50
CA LYS A 52 21.17 1.19 14.85
C LYS A 52 20.10 1.93 15.67
N GLY A 53 19.19 1.16 16.27
CA GLY A 53 18.11 1.70 17.11
C GLY A 53 16.81 2.01 16.36
N GLU A 54 16.82 1.96 15.03
CA GLU A 54 15.59 2.07 14.24
C GLU A 54 14.64 0.90 14.54
N LYS A 55 13.33 1.20 14.57
CA LYS A 55 12.28 0.20 14.83
C LYS A 55 11.52 -0.09 13.54
N SER A 56 11.21 -1.36 13.31
CA SER A 56 10.40 -1.79 12.17
C SER A 56 8.91 -1.50 12.36
N ALA A 57 8.20 -1.42 11.24
CA ALA A 57 6.74 -1.55 11.16
C ALA A 57 6.33 -3.00 10.85
N LEU A 58 5.14 -3.40 11.30
CA LEU A 58 4.58 -4.72 11.03
C LEU A 58 3.64 -4.66 9.82
N VAL A 59 3.87 -5.54 8.84
CA VAL A 59 2.93 -5.79 7.73
C VAL A 59 2.46 -7.24 7.77
N VAL A 60 1.26 -7.48 7.24
CA VAL A 60 0.59 -8.78 7.30
C VAL A 60 0.45 -9.39 5.91
N TYR A 61 0.73 -10.68 5.80
CA TYR A 61 0.47 -11.51 4.64
C TYR A 61 -0.53 -12.59 5.01
N ALA A 62 -1.66 -12.64 4.31
CA ALA A 62 -2.65 -13.70 4.46
C ALA A 62 -2.68 -14.54 3.19
N ASN A 63 -2.65 -15.87 3.34
CA ASN A 63 -2.79 -16.81 2.24
C ASN A 63 -3.36 -18.14 2.77
N ALA A 64 -3.54 -19.14 1.91
CA ALA A 64 -3.89 -20.50 2.33
C ALA A 64 -2.86 -21.50 1.81
N ILE A 65 -2.72 -22.62 2.52
CA ILE A 65 -1.93 -23.79 2.10
C ILE A 65 -2.92 -24.90 1.79
N GLU A 66 -2.77 -25.54 0.63
CA GLU A 66 -3.47 -26.77 0.30
C GLU A 66 -2.68 -27.96 0.84
N ARG A 67 -3.37 -28.88 1.52
CA ARG A 67 -2.76 -30.06 2.14
C ARG A 67 -3.64 -31.28 1.95
N THR A 68 -3.06 -32.34 1.39
CA THR A 68 -3.67 -33.66 1.35
C THR A 68 -3.55 -34.32 2.72
N GLU A 69 -4.67 -34.66 3.34
CA GLU A 69 -4.76 -35.40 4.61
C GLU A 69 -5.54 -36.68 4.38
N THR A 70 -5.19 -37.77 5.07
CA THR A 70 -6.00 -39.00 5.04
C THR A 70 -7.08 -38.90 6.12
N ASN A 71 -8.34 -39.08 5.75
CA ASN A 71 -9.45 -39.08 6.70
C ASN A 71 -9.51 -40.40 7.50
N ASP A 72 -10.38 -40.47 8.50
CA ASP A 72 -10.54 -41.66 9.36
C ASP A 72 -11.00 -42.92 8.58
N SER A 73 -11.45 -42.74 7.35
CA SER A 73 -11.87 -43.81 6.42
C SER A 73 -10.77 -44.24 5.44
N GLY A 74 -9.56 -43.67 5.53
CA GLY A 74 -8.43 -43.99 4.66
C GLY A 74 -8.44 -43.26 3.31
N GLU A 75 -9.36 -42.32 3.09
CA GLU A 75 -9.45 -41.56 1.84
C GLU A 75 -8.59 -40.29 1.92
N GLU A 76 -7.92 -39.95 0.82
CA GLU A 76 -7.21 -38.68 0.70
C GLU A 76 -8.19 -37.53 0.48
N ILE A 77 -8.16 -36.54 1.37
CA ILE A 77 -8.93 -35.31 1.30
C ILE A 77 -8.00 -34.10 1.14
N GLU A 78 -8.31 -33.24 0.17
CA GLU A 78 -7.64 -31.95 0.01
C GLU A 78 -8.23 -30.92 0.97
N ARG A 79 -7.37 -30.31 1.80
CA ARG A 79 -7.77 -29.33 2.80
C ARG A 79 -7.06 -28.00 2.58
N ARG A 80 -7.86 -26.95 2.49
CA ARG A 80 -7.40 -25.56 2.43
C ARG A 80 -7.28 -24.96 3.82
N ILE A 81 -6.05 -24.69 4.27
CA ILE A 81 -5.76 -24.13 5.60
C ILE A 81 -5.36 -22.65 5.47
N PRO A 82 -6.21 -21.70 5.89
CA PRO A 82 -5.86 -20.28 5.87
C PRO A 82 -4.81 -19.97 6.95
N PHE A 83 -3.86 -19.10 6.62
CA PHE A 83 -2.85 -18.61 7.55
C PHE A 83 -2.60 -17.12 7.36
N MET A 84 -2.03 -16.52 8.41
CA MET A 84 -1.63 -15.13 8.43
C MET A 84 -0.22 -15.03 9.02
N LYS A 85 0.66 -14.27 8.37
CA LYS A 85 2.05 -14.08 8.79
C LYS A 85 2.40 -12.60 8.85
N GLY A 86 3.00 -12.20 9.96
CA GLY A 86 3.60 -10.87 10.14
C GLY A 86 5.01 -10.80 9.57
N TYR A 87 5.36 -9.65 9.00
CA TYR A 87 6.71 -9.32 8.54
C TYR A 87 7.11 -7.96 9.07
N ASN A 88 8.33 -7.88 9.59
CA ASN A 88 8.93 -6.61 10.01
C ASN A 88 9.60 -5.94 8.81
N VAL A 89 9.18 -4.71 8.52
CA VAL A 89 9.71 -3.88 7.44
C VAL A 89 10.19 -2.54 7.97
N PHE A 90 11.15 -1.96 7.27
CA PHE A 90 11.74 -0.65 7.54
C PHE A 90 11.49 0.25 6.35
N CYS A 91 11.19 1.51 6.61
CA CYS A 91 11.16 2.54 5.57
C CYS A 91 12.59 2.76 5.05
N ALA A 92 12.74 3.08 3.75
CA ALA A 92 14.04 3.41 3.18
C ALA A 92 14.74 4.56 3.91
N ASP A 93 13.98 5.51 4.48
CA ASP A 93 14.54 6.61 5.26
C ASP A 93 15.30 6.13 6.50
N GLN A 94 15.02 4.92 7.00
CA GLN A 94 15.69 4.28 8.15
C GLN A 94 17.01 3.57 7.78
N ILE A 95 17.35 3.53 6.49
CA ILE A 95 18.38 2.66 5.94
C ILE A 95 19.42 3.53 5.24
N ASP A 96 20.69 3.36 5.60
CA ASP A 96 21.80 4.05 4.94
C ASP A 96 22.35 3.17 3.80
N GLY A 97 22.85 3.78 2.74
CA GLY A 97 23.55 3.07 1.65
C GLY A 97 22.66 2.42 0.59
N LEU A 98 21.35 2.69 0.58
CA LEU A 98 20.49 2.25 -0.53
C LEU A 98 20.76 3.05 -1.81
N PRO A 99 20.39 2.52 -2.99
CA PRO A 99 20.36 3.30 -4.24
C PRO A 99 19.52 4.58 -4.12
N GLU A 100 19.95 5.66 -4.80
CA GLU A 100 19.37 7.01 -4.64
C GLU A 100 17.86 7.08 -4.87
N HIS A 101 17.31 6.28 -5.78
CA HIS A 101 15.89 6.27 -6.10
C HIS A 101 14.99 5.83 -4.93
N PHE A 102 15.54 5.18 -3.90
CA PHE A 102 14.80 4.83 -2.68
C PHE A 102 14.56 6.03 -1.76
N TYR A 103 15.28 7.13 -1.94
CA TYR A 103 15.13 8.33 -1.14
C TYR A 103 14.34 9.37 -1.93
N ILE A 104 13.15 9.76 -1.43
CA ILE A 104 12.42 10.88 -2.01
C ILE A 104 13.09 12.19 -1.58
N LYS A 105 13.49 12.99 -2.56
CA LYS A 105 13.80 14.41 -2.33
C LYS A 105 12.47 15.15 -2.26
N ALA A 106 12.18 15.78 -1.12
CA ALA A 106 10.95 16.53 -0.92
C ALA A 106 10.77 17.56 -2.04
N SER A 107 9.73 17.41 -2.85
CA SER A 107 9.19 18.49 -3.66
C SER A 107 8.13 19.23 -2.84
N ALA A 108 8.17 20.56 -2.89
CA ALA A 108 7.19 21.39 -2.23
C ALA A 108 5.78 21.00 -2.73
N PRO A 109 4.76 20.97 -1.86
CA PRO A 109 3.39 20.75 -2.31
C PRO A 109 3.05 21.84 -3.33
N GLU A 110 2.68 21.46 -4.55
CA GLU A 110 2.07 22.38 -5.49
C GLU A 110 0.86 23.03 -4.81
N GLY A 111 0.82 24.36 -4.85
CA GLY A 111 -0.09 25.19 -4.07
C GLY A 111 -1.57 24.89 -4.30
N SER A 112 -2.42 25.39 -3.41
CA SER A 112 -3.88 25.24 -3.47
C SER A 112 -4.52 26.14 -4.53
N GLU A 113 -3.98 26.15 -5.74
CA GLU A 113 -4.66 26.77 -6.86
C GLU A 113 -5.87 25.91 -7.24
N ARG A 114 -6.92 26.57 -7.73
CA ARG A 114 -8.13 25.89 -8.22
C ARG A 114 -7.70 24.98 -9.37
N LYS A 115 -7.57 23.68 -9.07
CA LYS A 115 -7.17 22.69 -10.06
C LYS A 115 -8.17 22.75 -11.21
N GLU A 116 -7.69 23.10 -12.40
CA GLU A 116 -8.47 22.95 -13.62
C GLU A 116 -8.90 21.49 -13.77
N ARG A 117 -9.97 21.25 -14.54
CA ARG A 117 -10.38 19.88 -14.85
C ARG A 117 -9.20 19.14 -15.46
N ILE A 118 -8.96 17.93 -14.96
CA ILE A 118 -7.84 17.10 -15.39
C ILE A 118 -8.41 16.12 -16.44
N PRO A 119 -8.11 16.27 -17.74
CA PRO A 119 -8.81 15.51 -18.78
C PRO A 119 -8.69 13.99 -18.64
N HIS A 120 -7.56 13.49 -18.14
CA HIS A 120 -7.38 12.05 -17.94
C HIS A 120 -8.23 11.51 -16.77
N VAL A 121 -8.54 12.35 -15.77
CA VAL A 121 -9.43 11.98 -14.66
C VAL A 121 -10.87 11.90 -15.18
N ASP A 122 -11.29 12.87 -15.99
CA ASP A 122 -12.62 12.85 -16.61
C ASP A 122 -12.81 11.63 -17.51
N ALA A 123 -11.81 11.30 -18.34
CA ALA A 123 -11.82 10.10 -19.16
C ALA A 123 -11.85 8.81 -18.33
N PHE A 124 -11.15 8.76 -17.20
CA PHE A 124 -11.21 7.62 -16.27
C PHE A 124 -12.64 7.41 -15.76
N PHE A 125 -13.29 8.46 -15.26
CA PHE A 125 -14.67 8.38 -14.75
C PHE A 125 -15.69 8.04 -15.84
N ALA A 126 -15.57 8.65 -17.04
CA ALA A 126 -16.43 8.34 -18.17
C ALA A 126 -16.37 6.86 -18.58
N ASN A 127 -15.20 6.23 -18.43
CA ASN A 127 -14.98 4.82 -18.76
C ASN A 127 -15.40 3.84 -17.65
N LEU A 128 -15.73 4.31 -16.44
CA LEU A 128 -16.23 3.43 -15.37
C LEU A 128 -17.65 2.93 -15.60
N GLY A 129 -18.42 3.61 -16.47
CA GLY A 129 -19.84 3.33 -16.68
C GLY A 129 -20.74 3.73 -15.50
N ALA A 130 -20.22 4.49 -14.54
CA ALA A 130 -21.01 5.04 -13.44
C ALA A 130 -21.93 6.16 -13.94
N ASP A 131 -23.19 6.17 -13.49
CA ASP A 131 -24.11 7.30 -13.68
C ASP A 131 -23.72 8.42 -12.71
N ILE A 132 -23.07 9.47 -13.23
CA ILE A 132 -22.60 10.63 -12.46
C ILE A 132 -23.50 11.81 -12.79
N ARG A 133 -24.17 12.36 -11.78
CA ARG A 133 -25.12 13.47 -11.92
C ARG A 133 -24.62 14.69 -11.18
N GLU A 134 -24.48 15.81 -11.89
CA GLU A 134 -24.05 17.07 -11.29
C GLU A 134 -25.26 17.91 -10.83
N GLY A 135 -25.30 18.27 -9.54
CA GLY A 135 -26.33 19.12 -8.96
C GLY A 135 -26.31 19.11 -7.43
N GLY A 136 -27.09 19.99 -6.80
CA GLY A 136 -27.18 20.09 -5.33
C GLY A 136 -25.93 20.69 -4.68
N ASN A 137 -25.80 20.51 -3.35
CA ASN A 137 -24.77 21.15 -2.52
C ASN A 137 -23.77 20.15 -1.88
N SER A 138 -23.83 18.87 -2.23
CA SER A 138 -23.00 17.82 -1.63
C SER A 138 -22.88 16.61 -2.56
N ALA A 139 -21.72 15.96 -2.57
CA ALA A 139 -21.53 14.66 -3.24
C ALA A 139 -22.06 13.52 -2.36
N PHE A 140 -22.74 12.54 -2.97
CA PHE A 140 -23.19 11.31 -2.32
C PHE A 140 -23.20 10.16 -3.34
N TYR A 141 -23.47 8.94 -2.87
CA TYR A 141 -23.81 7.82 -3.75
C TYR A 141 -25.18 7.31 -3.32
N ARG A 142 -26.14 7.25 -4.25
CA ARG A 142 -27.51 6.81 -3.99
C ARG A 142 -27.66 5.33 -4.36
N ILE A 143 -27.60 4.47 -3.35
CA ILE A 143 -27.59 3.00 -3.51
C ILE A 143 -28.85 2.47 -4.22
N ASP A 144 -30.03 2.98 -3.89
CA ASP A 144 -31.32 2.51 -4.43
C ASP A 144 -31.52 2.86 -5.90
N ALA A 145 -30.89 3.93 -6.38
CA ALA A 145 -31.00 4.43 -7.75
C ALA A 145 -29.70 4.28 -8.56
N ASP A 146 -28.66 3.70 -7.95
CA ASP A 146 -27.35 3.39 -8.55
C ASP A 146 -26.69 4.58 -9.29
N PHE A 147 -26.64 5.75 -8.65
CA PHE A 147 -25.94 6.93 -9.20
C PHE A 147 -25.13 7.69 -8.14
N ILE A 148 -24.11 8.40 -8.62
CA ILE A 148 -23.29 9.34 -7.84
C ILE A 148 -23.86 10.76 -8.04
#